data_AF-A0A848TN49-F1
#
_entry.id   AF-A0A848TN49-F1
#
_cell.length_a   1.000
_cell.length_b   1.000
_cell.length_c   1.000
_cell.angle_alpha   90.00
_cell.angle_beta   90.00
_cell.angle_gamma   90.00
#
_symmetry.space_group_name_H-M   'P 1'
#
loop_
_entity.id
_entity.type
_entity.pdbx_description
1 polymer ?
#
loop_
_entity_poly.entity_id
_entity_poly.type
_entity_poly.pdbx_seq_one_letter_code
_entity_poly.pdbx_strand_id
1 'polypeptide(L)'
;TNQSLNLFKDWFVLRFNQRQVMMCSMGLAKHVLTLTGRMSVFRANLATHPEFVNGVGHDYLDHWRLGRVNFLTGDDKSTWYWLLKNGYQTLYLPDVVSASVETQPRDTFFDSAKTLMVRWFGNMMRTNGRALRLNPKTMGFFTWWSILDQRVSMFTTLVGPLSVALTAILVTPTVIPLYIAWVLMTRYIFCLFIARFNGEWFPVTHPPILYFSQVVGASIKSFVLFRLDKQKWTRQNTASGGASVTLFDRLKSAESAIHHALTLCWLTLAILFVSVV
;
A
#
# COMPACT_ATOMS: atom_id res chain seq x y z
N THR A 1 25.79 -24.13 -7.10
CA THR A 1 24.37 -24.23 -7.51
C THR A 1 23.79 -22.83 -7.50
N ASN A 2 23.67 -22.24 -8.69
CA ASN A 2 23.40 -20.82 -8.90
C ASN A 2 22.06 -20.40 -8.28
N GLN A 3 22.10 -19.85 -7.05
CA GLN A 3 21.07 -18.91 -6.59
C GLN A 3 21.19 -17.68 -7.48
N SER A 4 20.51 -17.70 -8.63
CA SER A 4 20.25 -16.46 -9.36
C SER A 4 19.59 -15.49 -8.37
N LEU A 5 20.10 -14.26 -8.32
CA LEU A 5 19.55 -13.18 -7.50
C LEU A 5 18.09 -12.96 -7.87
N ASN A 6 17.19 -13.65 -7.17
CA ASN A 6 15.78 -13.51 -7.37
C ASN A 6 15.31 -12.31 -6.55
N LEU A 7 15.47 -11.12 -7.13
CA LEU A 7 15.06 -9.84 -6.54
C LEU A 7 13.58 -9.85 -6.11
N PHE A 8 12.73 -10.61 -6.81
CA PHE A 8 11.33 -10.77 -6.45
C PHE A 8 11.18 -11.55 -5.15
N LYS A 9 11.92 -12.65 -4.97
CA LYS A 9 11.98 -13.42 -3.72
C LYS A 9 12.46 -12.54 -2.57
N ASP A 10 13.59 -11.87 -2.72
CA ASP A 10 14.17 -10.99 -1.68
C ASP A 10 13.18 -9.88 -1.29
N TRP A 11 12.54 -9.26 -2.28
CA TRP A 11 11.51 -8.25 -2.05
C TRP A 11 10.30 -8.80 -1.28
N PHE A 12 9.84 -10.01 -1.61
CA PHE A 12 8.74 -10.65 -0.88
C PHE A 12 9.14 -11.00 0.56
N VAL A 13 10.31 -11.59 0.77
CA VAL A 13 10.85 -11.91 2.11
C VAL A 13 10.94 -10.65 2.96
N LEU A 14 11.58 -9.59 2.44
CA LEU A 14 11.66 -8.31 3.12
C LEU A 14 10.27 -7.77 3.49
N ARG A 15 9.30 -7.82 2.57
CA ARG A 15 7.94 -7.35 2.85
C ARG A 15 7.24 -8.15 3.93
N PHE A 16 7.43 -9.48 3.97
CA PHE A 16 6.87 -10.31 5.03
C PHE A 16 7.52 -10.00 6.38
N ASN A 17 8.85 -9.84 6.41
CA ASN A 17 9.60 -9.50 7.62
C ASN A 17 9.21 -8.12 8.16
N GLN A 18 8.99 -7.13 7.27
CA GLN A 18 8.43 -5.84 7.66
C GLN A 18 7.00 -5.97 8.20
N ARG A 19 6.17 -6.79 7.54
CA ARG A 19 4.78 -6.96 7.92
C ARG A 19 4.65 -7.64 9.28
N GLN A 20 5.51 -8.60 9.61
CA GLN A 20 5.54 -9.23 10.92
C GLN A 20 5.73 -8.18 12.03
N VAL A 21 6.77 -7.35 11.92
CA VAL A 21 7.03 -6.25 12.86
C VAL A 21 5.83 -5.32 13.00
N MET A 22 5.27 -4.87 11.87
CA MET A 22 4.13 -3.95 11.87
C MET A 22 2.86 -4.58 12.47
N MET A 23 2.59 -5.84 12.18
CA MET A 23 1.38 -6.53 12.65
C MET A 23 1.47 -6.91 14.13
N CYS A 24 2.66 -7.25 14.63
CA CYS A 24 2.89 -7.39 16.06
C CYS A 24 2.57 -6.08 16.81
N SER A 25 3.03 -4.95 16.28
CA SER A 25 2.69 -3.62 16.82
C SER A 25 1.18 -3.34 16.77
N MET A 26 0.54 -3.56 15.62
CA MET A 26 -0.92 -3.42 15.46
C MET A 26 -1.72 -4.36 16.37
N GLY A 27 -1.20 -5.56 16.66
CA GLY A 27 -1.83 -6.54 17.54
C GLY A 27 -2.04 -6.02 18.96
N LEU A 28 -1.12 -5.18 19.45
CA LEU A 28 -1.24 -4.54 20.77
C LEU A 28 -2.42 -3.54 20.84
N ALA A 29 -2.84 -2.98 19.71
CA ALA A 29 -3.97 -2.05 19.62
C ALA A 29 -5.35 -2.75 19.56
N LYS A 30 -5.39 -4.08 19.50
CA LYS A 30 -6.62 -4.92 19.42
C LYS A 30 -7.53 -4.62 18.22
N HIS A 31 -7.02 -3.89 17.24
CA HIS A 31 -7.70 -3.55 15.99
C HIS A 31 -6.67 -3.57 14.86
N VAL A 32 -6.33 -4.76 14.39
CA VAL A 32 -5.27 -4.95 13.40
C VAL A 32 -5.69 -4.40 12.04
N LEU A 33 -4.71 -4.00 11.23
CA LEU A 33 -4.96 -3.68 9.82
C LEU A 33 -5.15 -4.97 9.02
N THR A 34 -5.92 -4.88 7.94
CA THR A 34 -6.26 -6.08 7.15
C THR A 34 -5.03 -6.81 6.61
N LEU A 35 -5.01 -8.12 6.82
CA LEU A 35 -4.03 -9.04 6.26
C LEU A 35 -4.47 -9.55 4.87
N THR A 36 -4.39 -8.69 3.86
CA THR A 36 -4.86 -9.04 2.50
C THR A 36 -4.26 -10.31 1.94
N GLY A 37 -5.16 -11.26 1.61
CA GLY A 37 -4.89 -12.54 0.96
C GLY A 37 -4.25 -13.60 1.86
N ARG A 38 -4.36 -13.47 3.19
CA ARG A 38 -3.65 -14.29 4.21
C ARG A 38 -4.67 -14.94 5.14
N MET A 39 -4.24 -15.96 5.88
CA MET A 39 -5.11 -16.68 6.80
C MET A 39 -5.71 -15.74 7.85
N SER A 40 -7.04 -15.71 7.91
CA SER A 40 -7.80 -14.99 8.93
C SER A 40 -8.86 -15.95 9.46
N VAL A 41 -9.05 -15.97 10.78
CA VAL A 41 -10.04 -16.83 11.44
C VAL A 41 -11.09 -15.93 12.08
N PHE A 42 -12.35 -16.21 11.78
CA PHE A 42 -13.49 -15.46 12.31
C PHE A 42 -14.37 -16.37 13.16
N ARG A 43 -15.01 -15.82 14.19
CA ARG A 43 -16.01 -16.57 14.96
C ARG A 43 -17.19 -16.91 14.05
N ALA A 44 -17.66 -18.16 14.12
CA ALA A 44 -18.71 -18.65 13.23
C ALA A 44 -19.98 -17.78 13.28
N ASN A 45 -20.41 -17.39 14.48
CA ASN A 45 -21.58 -16.52 14.66
C ASN A 45 -21.45 -15.15 13.99
N LEU A 46 -20.24 -14.59 13.90
CA LEU A 46 -19.98 -13.35 13.18
C LEU A 46 -19.95 -13.58 11.67
N ALA A 47 -19.30 -14.66 11.23
CA ALA A 47 -19.18 -15.01 9.82
C ALA A 47 -20.54 -15.34 9.17
N THR A 48 -21.49 -15.90 9.94
CA THR A 48 -22.85 -16.20 9.48
C THR A 48 -23.82 -15.02 9.65
N HIS A 49 -23.37 -13.87 10.15
CA HIS A 49 -24.23 -12.72 10.34
C HIS A 49 -24.70 -12.18 8.97
N PRO A 50 -26.00 -11.89 8.75
CA PRO A 50 -26.50 -11.46 7.43
C PRO A 50 -25.77 -10.24 6.85
N GLU A 51 -25.47 -9.25 7.69
CA GLU A 51 -24.69 -8.08 7.26
C GLU A 51 -23.25 -8.41 6.90
N PHE A 52 -22.63 -9.38 7.58
CA PHE A 52 -21.27 -9.81 7.26
C PHE A 52 -21.25 -10.48 5.89
N VAL A 53 -22.17 -11.43 5.67
CA VAL A 53 -22.32 -12.14 4.39
C VAL A 53 -22.63 -11.16 3.26
N ASN A 54 -23.57 -10.24 3.47
CA ASN A 54 -23.90 -9.22 2.47
C ASN A 54 -22.73 -8.28 2.19
N GLY A 55 -21.99 -7.87 3.21
CA GLY A 55 -20.78 -7.07 3.08
C GLY A 55 -19.69 -7.79 2.29
N VAL A 56 -19.59 -9.11 2.37
CA VAL A 56 -18.63 -9.88 1.55
C VAL A 56 -19.10 -10.06 0.10
N GLY A 57 -20.42 -10.18 -0.09
CA GLY A 57 -21.06 -10.41 -1.39
C GLY A 57 -21.17 -9.18 -2.28
N HIS A 58 -21.55 -8.04 -1.69
CA HIS A 58 -22.06 -6.87 -2.39
C HIS A 58 -21.45 -5.55 -1.88
N ASP A 59 -20.20 -5.55 -1.43
CA ASP A 59 -19.55 -4.31 -0.99
C ASP A 59 -19.33 -3.33 -2.14
N TYR A 60 -19.43 -2.03 -1.84
CA TYR A 60 -19.20 -0.97 -2.80
C TYR A 60 -18.65 0.29 -2.13
N LEU A 61 -18.06 1.14 -2.95
CA LEU A 61 -17.62 2.49 -2.59
C LEU A 61 -18.29 3.49 -3.52
N ASP A 62 -19.08 4.39 -2.94
CA ASP A 62 -19.59 5.56 -3.66
C ASP A 62 -18.55 6.68 -3.60
N HIS A 63 -18.05 7.09 -4.76
CA HIS A 63 -17.06 8.14 -4.92
C HIS A 63 -17.65 9.29 -5.73
N TRP A 64 -17.64 10.51 -5.17
CA TRP A 64 -18.25 11.71 -5.77
C TRP A 64 -17.86 11.92 -7.25
N ARG A 65 -16.58 11.73 -7.58
CA ARG A 65 -16.04 11.86 -8.95
C ARG A 65 -16.10 10.60 -9.80
N LEU A 66 -15.95 9.43 -9.19
CA LEU A 66 -15.70 8.18 -9.90
C LEU A 66 -16.95 7.31 -10.04
N GLY A 67 -18.05 7.72 -9.40
CA GLY A 67 -19.29 6.95 -9.29
C GLY A 67 -19.17 5.81 -8.28
N ARG A 68 -20.06 4.83 -8.43
CA ARG A 68 -20.05 3.61 -7.64
C ARG A 68 -18.97 2.66 -8.15
N VAL A 69 -18.09 2.25 -7.24
CA VAL A 69 -17.06 1.23 -7.47
C VAL A 69 -17.43 0.00 -6.66
N ASN A 70 -17.91 -1.05 -7.32
CA ASN A 70 -18.20 -2.33 -6.68
C ASN A 70 -16.88 -3.03 -6.33
N PHE A 71 -16.76 -3.55 -5.12
CA PHE A 71 -15.63 -4.38 -4.77
C PHE A 71 -15.83 -5.79 -5.29
N LEU A 72 -14.75 -6.55 -5.36
CA LEU A 72 -14.83 -7.95 -5.76
C LEU A 72 -15.38 -8.75 -4.59
N THR A 73 -16.24 -9.71 -4.89
CA THR A 73 -16.77 -10.65 -3.90
C THR A 73 -15.61 -11.35 -3.18
N GLY A 74 -15.69 -11.45 -1.85
CA GLY A 74 -14.64 -12.09 -1.04
C GLY A 74 -13.48 -11.18 -0.66
N ASP A 75 -13.59 -9.86 -0.80
CA ASP A 75 -12.54 -8.92 -0.39
C ASP A 75 -12.33 -8.95 1.14
N ASP A 76 -11.11 -9.23 1.56
CA ASP A 76 -10.66 -9.22 2.96
C ASP A 76 -10.89 -7.86 3.64
N LYS A 77 -10.91 -6.79 2.86
CA LYS A 77 -11.16 -5.43 3.35
C LYS A 77 -12.60 -5.21 3.75
N SER A 78 -13.53 -5.96 3.17
CA SER A 78 -14.96 -5.89 3.47
C SER A 78 -15.25 -6.51 4.83
N THR A 79 -14.71 -7.71 5.09
CA THR A 79 -14.82 -8.38 6.41
C THR A 79 -14.14 -7.56 7.51
N TRP A 80 -12.94 -7.05 7.23
CA TRP A 80 -12.22 -6.16 8.16
C TRP A 80 -12.99 -4.89 8.50
N TYR A 81 -13.54 -4.21 7.48
CA TYR A 81 -14.29 -2.98 7.70
C TYR A 81 -15.57 -3.24 8.52
N TRP A 82 -16.28 -4.35 8.26
CA TRP A 82 -17.46 -4.72 9.04
C TRP A 82 -17.11 -4.94 10.53
N LEU A 83 -16.02 -5.65 10.81
CA LEU A 83 -15.57 -5.86 12.19
C LEU A 83 -15.22 -4.54 12.88
N LEU A 84 -14.48 -3.68 12.19
CA LEU A 84 -14.06 -2.37 12.69
C LEU A 84 -15.26 -1.46 12.97
N LYS A 85 -16.22 -1.41 12.04
CA LYS A 85 -17.45 -0.60 12.16
C LYS A 85 -18.29 -1.04 13.36
N ASN A 86 -18.36 -2.35 13.62
CA ASN A 86 -19.12 -2.93 14.72
C ASN A 86 -18.35 -3.00 16.05
N GLY A 87 -17.13 -2.44 16.13
CA GLY A 87 -16.35 -2.38 17.36
C GLY A 87 -15.78 -3.73 17.82
N TYR A 88 -15.66 -4.71 16.92
CA TYR A 88 -15.05 -6.00 17.25
C TYR A 88 -13.54 -5.87 17.32
N GLN A 89 -12.98 -6.46 18.38
CA GLN A 89 -11.54 -6.60 18.53
C GLN A 89 -10.99 -7.65 17.56
N THR A 90 -9.83 -7.36 17.01
CA THR A 90 -9.08 -8.26 16.12
C THR A 90 -7.65 -8.38 16.62
N LEU A 91 -7.14 -9.60 16.67
CA LEU A 91 -5.84 -9.91 17.25
C LEU A 91 -4.91 -10.46 16.17
N TYR A 92 -3.62 -10.13 16.31
CA TYR A 92 -2.56 -10.77 15.54
C TYR A 92 -1.89 -11.82 16.41
N LEU A 93 -1.76 -13.04 15.91
CA LEU A 93 -1.07 -14.12 16.59
C LEU A 93 0.32 -14.30 15.93
N PRO A 94 1.40 -13.76 16.53
CA PRO A 94 2.71 -13.73 15.90
C PRO A 94 3.35 -15.11 15.72
N ASP A 95 2.97 -16.08 16.56
CA ASP A 95 3.51 -17.44 16.56
C ASP A 95 2.76 -18.39 15.61
N VAL A 96 1.63 -17.95 15.05
CA VAL A 96 0.85 -18.76 14.11
C VAL A 96 1.35 -18.51 12.69
N VAL A 97 2.01 -19.51 12.13
CA VAL A 97 2.62 -19.43 10.80
C VAL A 97 1.70 -20.08 9.76
N SER A 98 1.44 -19.35 8.67
CA SER A 98 0.77 -19.87 7.47
C SER A 98 1.77 -19.85 6.31
N ALA A 99 1.99 -21.03 5.71
CA ALA A 99 2.78 -21.15 4.49
C ALA A 99 1.95 -20.65 3.30
N SER A 100 2.46 -19.62 2.61
CA SER A 100 1.84 -19.06 1.41
C SER A 100 2.73 -19.30 0.19
N VAL A 101 2.14 -19.78 -0.90
CA VAL A 101 2.84 -19.94 -2.18
C VAL A 101 2.51 -18.75 -3.07
N GLU A 102 3.54 -17.99 -3.45
CA GLU A 102 3.40 -16.85 -4.35
C GLU A 102 4.35 -17.02 -5.53
N THR A 103 3.82 -16.86 -6.73
CA THR A 103 4.58 -16.88 -7.98
C THR A 103 4.72 -15.48 -8.54
N GLN A 104 5.87 -15.22 -9.17
CA GLN A 104 6.11 -13.96 -9.87
C GLN A 104 5.10 -13.80 -11.02
N PRO A 105 4.32 -12.71 -11.04
CA PRO A 105 3.22 -12.57 -12.01
C PRO A 105 3.65 -12.12 -13.41
N ARG A 106 4.86 -11.54 -13.56
CA ARG A 106 5.40 -11.00 -14.83
C ARG A 106 6.87 -11.38 -14.98
N ASP A 107 7.43 -11.24 -16.17
CA ASP A 107 8.80 -11.70 -16.45
C ASP A 107 9.87 -10.92 -15.67
N THR A 108 9.66 -9.62 -15.45
CA THR A 108 10.61 -8.77 -14.72
C THR A 108 10.19 -8.52 -13.28
N PHE A 109 11.18 -8.26 -12.40
CA PHE A 109 10.96 -7.84 -11.02
C PHE A 109 10.12 -6.56 -10.96
N PHE A 110 10.49 -5.55 -11.76
CA PHE A 110 9.84 -4.24 -11.73
C PHE A 110 8.38 -4.32 -12.15
N ASP A 111 8.07 -5.00 -13.25
CA ASP A 111 6.69 -5.13 -13.73
C ASP A 111 5.84 -5.94 -12.76
N SER A 112 6.43 -6.97 -12.16
CA SER A 112 5.78 -7.76 -11.10
C SER A 112 5.46 -6.92 -9.87
N ALA A 113 6.45 -6.18 -9.36
CA ALA A 113 6.30 -5.32 -8.20
C ALA A 113 5.27 -4.22 -8.45
N LYS A 114 5.33 -3.54 -9.60
CA LYS A 114 4.36 -2.53 -10.02
C LYS A 114 2.94 -3.09 -10.09
N THR A 115 2.77 -4.24 -10.75
CA THR A 115 1.47 -4.90 -10.88
C THR A 115 0.86 -5.22 -9.52
N LEU A 116 1.65 -5.78 -8.61
CA LEU A 116 1.21 -6.12 -7.26
C LEU A 116 0.94 -4.89 -6.40
N MET A 117 1.81 -3.88 -6.45
CA MET A 117 1.66 -2.62 -5.72
C MET A 117 0.39 -1.87 -6.15
N VAL A 118 0.11 -1.79 -7.46
CA VAL A 118 -1.13 -1.17 -7.97
C VAL A 118 -2.36 -1.87 -7.39
N ARG A 119 -2.36 -3.22 -7.38
CA ARG A 119 -3.45 -4.01 -6.81
C ARG A 119 -3.61 -3.76 -5.30
N TRP A 120 -2.53 -3.93 -4.54
CA TRP A 120 -2.56 -3.83 -3.08
C TRP A 120 -2.90 -2.42 -2.60
N PHE A 121 -2.29 -1.39 -3.20
CA PHE A 121 -2.57 -0.01 -2.85
C PHE A 121 -3.94 0.45 -3.34
N GLY A 122 -4.44 -0.08 -4.45
CA GLY A 122 -5.83 0.15 -4.90
C GLY A 122 -6.83 -0.29 -3.85
N ASN A 123 -6.71 -1.54 -3.38
CA ASN A 123 -7.58 -2.07 -2.34
C ASN A 123 -7.44 -1.27 -1.04
N MET A 124 -6.21 -0.97 -0.63
CA MET A 124 -5.94 -0.14 0.56
C MET A 124 -6.62 1.24 0.47
N MET A 125 -6.45 1.97 -0.62
CA MET A 125 -6.96 3.36 -0.73
C MET A 125 -8.49 3.43 -0.74
N ARG A 126 -9.17 2.45 -1.36
CA ARG A 126 -10.64 2.38 -1.35
C ARG A 126 -11.20 2.21 0.06
N THR A 127 -10.58 1.33 0.85
CA THR A 127 -11.07 1.02 2.19
C THR A 127 -10.64 2.07 3.23
N ASN A 128 -9.44 2.64 3.11
CA ASN A 128 -8.94 3.62 4.08
C ASN A 128 -9.84 4.86 4.17
N GLY A 129 -10.39 5.32 3.04
CA GLY A 129 -11.27 6.49 3.01
C GLY A 129 -12.54 6.31 3.84
N ARG A 130 -13.21 5.16 3.73
CA ARG A 130 -14.40 4.85 4.54
C ARG A 130 -14.05 4.54 5.99
N ALA A 131 -12.92 3.88 6.25
CA ALA A 131 -12.49 3.55 7.60
C ALA A 131 -12.19 4.81 8.42
N LEU A 132 -11.55 5.83 7.84
CA LEU A 132 -11.25 7.08 8.54
C LEU A 132 -12.49 7.89 8.96
N ARG A 133 -13.65 7.64 8.35
CA ARG A 133 -14.93 8.27 8.73
C ARG A 133 -15.55 7.60 9.96
N LEU A 134 -15.08 6.43 10.38
CA LEU A 134 -15.50 5.81 11.62
C LEU A 134 -14.86 6.55 12.81
N ASN A 135 -15.49 6.42 13.99
CA ASN A 135 -15.04 7.10 15.20
C ASN A 135 -13.66 6.58 15.67
N PRO A 136 -12.64 7.44 15.86
CA PRO A 136 -11.33 7.04 16.39
C PRO A 136 -11.41 6.34 17.75
N LYS A 137 -12.42 6.66 18.56
CA LYS A 137 -12.62 6.06 19.89
C LYS A 137 -13.03 4.59 19.81
N THR A 138 -13.80 4.19 18.79
CA THR A 138 -14.27 2.80 18.66
C THR A 138 -13.23 1.89 18.05
N MET A 139 -12.42 2.38 17.10
CA MET A 139 -11.35 1.58 16.49
C MET A 139 -9.99 1.65 17.19
N GLY A 140 -9.86 2.54 18.17
CA GLY A 140 -8.57 2.87 18.80
C GLY A 140 -7.77 3.91 18.02
N PHE A 141 -7.21 4.87 18.75
CA PHE A 141 -6.48 6.00 18.16
C PHE A 141 -5.28 5.56 17.33
N PHE A 142 -4.53 4.55 17.79
CA PHE A 142 -3.36 4.04 17.06
C PHE A 142 -3.73 3.46 15.69
N THR A 143 -4.81 2.68 15.62
CA THR A 143 -5.30 2.10 14.37
C THR A 143 -5.82 3.19 13.44
N TRP A 144 -6.59 4.14 13.96
CA TRP A 144 -7.04 5.30 13.19
C TRP A 144 -5.86 6.10 12.61
N TRP A 145 -4.86 6.38 13.44
CA TRP A 145 -3.64 7.09 13.04
C TRP A 145 -2.86 6.33 11.97
N SER A 146 -2.75 5.01 12.09
CA SER A 146 -2.08 4.16 11.10
C SER A 146 -2.79 4.17 9.74
N ILE A 147 -4.12 4.23 9.72
CA ILE A 147 -4.90 4.35 8.47
C ILE A 147 -4.69 5.74 7.85
N LEU A 148 -4.60 6.78 8.67
CA LEU A 148 -4.31 8.15 8.23
C LEU A 148 -2.90 8.22 7.63
N ASP A 149 -1.91 7.70 8.34
CA ASP A 149 -0.53 7.62 7.89
C ASP A 149 -0.45 6.95 6.50
N GLN A 150 -1.08 5.79 6.31
CA GLN A 150 -1.08 5.10 5.01
C GLN A 150 -1.51 5.95 3.80
N ARG A 151 -2.36 6.98 4.03
CA ARG A 151 -2.79 7.95 3.00
C ARG A 151 -1.85 9.14 2.87
N VAL A 152 -1.23 9.58 3.96
CA VAL A 152 -0.39 10.78 3.98
C VAL A 152 1.06 10.45 3.62
N SER A 153 1.62 9.34 4.09
CA SER A 153 3.06 9.06 3.90
C SER A 153 3.47 8.80 2.45
N MET A 154 2.52 8.60 1.53
CA MET A 154 2.85 8.61 0.10
C MET A 154 3.39 9.97 -0.38
N PHE A 155 2.96 11.08 0.22
CA PHE A 155 3.47 12.40 -0.14
C PHE A 155 4.77 12.72 0.59
N THR A 156 4.84 12.45 1.89
CA THR A 156 6.06 12.73 2.69
C THR A 156 7.25 11.90 2.21
N THR A 157 7.03 10.66 1.74
CA THR A 157 8.09 9.82 1.17
C THR A 157 8.66 10.41 -0.13
N LEU A 158 7.86 11.14 -0.91
CA LEU A 158 8.31 11.76 -2.16
C LEU A 158 9.10 13.06 -1.92
N VAL A 159 8.96 13.69 -0.75
CA VAL A 159 9.67 14.93 -0.41
C VAL A 159 11.19 14.76 -0.52
N GLY A 160 11.75 13.68 0.02
CA GLY A 160 13.20 13.43 -0.03
C GLY A 160 13.76 13.38 -1.47
N PRO A 161 13.29 12.45 -2.32
CA PRO A 161 13.71 12.36 -3.71
C PRO A 161 13.49 13.63 -4.51
N LEU A 162 12.35 14.32 -4.32
CA LEU A 162 12.05 15.57 -5.03
C LEU A 162 12.97 16.71 -4.60
N SER A 163 13.21 16.87 -3.30
CA SER A 163 14.11 17.91 -2.78
C SER A 163 15.51 17.74 -3.36
N VAL A 164 16.03 16.51 -3.35
CA VAL A 164 17.37 16.21 -3.89
C VAL A 164 17.43 16.43 -5.39
N ALA A 165 16.39 16.05 -6.14
CA ALA A 165 16.34 16.31 -7.58
C ALA A 165 16.35 17.81 -7.89
N LEU A 166 15.56 18.60 -7.15
CA LEU A 166 15.52 20.06 -7.31
C LEU A 166 16.86 20.70 -6.94
N THR A 167 17.46 20.35 -5.80
CA THR A 167 18.78 20.85 -5.40
C THR A 167 19.87 20.44 -6.38
N ALA A 168 19.83 19.23 -6.93
CA ALA A 168 20.79 18.76 -7.92
C ALA A 168 20.76 19.58 -9.21
N ILE A 169 19.57 20.01 -9.63
CA ILE A 169 19.35 20.80 -10.86
C ILE A 169 19.65 22.28 -10.62
N LEU A 170 19.19 22.84 -9.50
CA LEU A 170 19.21 24.29 -9.25
C LEU A 170 20.47 24.77 -8.53
N VAL A 171 21.15 23.91 -7.77
CA VAL A 171 22.25 24.30 -6.88
C VAL A 171 23.52 23.52 -7.17
N THR A 172 23.53 22.20 -6.91
CA THR A 172 24.73 21.38 -7.12
C THR A 172 24.41 19.89 -7.27
N PRO A 173 24.91 19.22 -8.33
CA PRO A 173 24.78 17.77 -8.50
C PRO A 173 25.45 16.94 -7.39
N THR A 174 26.38 17.52 -6.62
CA THR A 174 27.10 16.82 -5.55
C THR A 174 26.21 16.34 -4.40
N VAL A 175 24.97 16.85 -4.30
CA VAL A 175 23.97 16.38 -3.33
C VAL A 175 23.54 14.93 -3.59
N ILE A 176 23.62 14.45 -4.84
CA ILE A 176 23.17 13.11 -5.23
C ILE A 176 23.95 12.00 -4.48
N PRO A 177 25.29 11.94 -4.55
CA PRO A 177 26.04 10.91 -3.82
C PRO A 177 25.85 10.99 -2.30
N LEU A 178 25.73 12.20 -1.73
CA LEU A 178 25.45 12.38 -0.30
C LEU A 178 24.09 11.79 0.07
N TYR A 179 23.06 12.03 -0.74
CA TYR A 179 21.75 11.47 -0.54
C TYR A 179 21.74 9.95 -0.67
N ILE A 180 22.44 9.38 -1.66
CA ILE A 180 22.57 7.92 -1.82
C ILE A 180 23.22 7.31 -0.58
N ALA A 181 24.32 7.89 -0.08
CA ALA A 181 24.99 7.41 1.13
C ALA A 181 24.07 7.46 2.36
N TRP A 182 23.36 8.58 2.54
CA TRP A 182 22.39 8.75 3.63
C TRP A 182 21.22 7.75 3.56
N VAL A 183 20.63 7.58 2.37
CA VAL A 183 19.56 6.61 2.15
C VAL A 183 20.06 5.21 2.45
N LEU A 184 21.20 4.79 1.90
CA LEU A 184 21.72 3.46 2.17
C LEU A 184 21.96 3.24 3.66
N MET A 185 22.64 4.18 4.34
CA MET A 185 22.89 4.09 5.77
C MET A 185 21.60 3.90 6.58
N THR A 186 20.59 4.75 6.36
CA THR A 186 19.31 4.64 7.10
C THR A 186 18.56 3.34 6.76
N ARG A 187 18.66 2.84 5.53
CA ARG A 187 18.00 1.60 5.10
C ARG A 187 18.69 0.37 5.68
N TYR A 188 20.02 0.38 5.79
CA TYR A 188 20.76 -0.65 6.51
C TYR A 188 20.36 -0.70 7.98
N ILE A 189 20.28 0.45 8.65
CA ILE A 189 19.81 0.54 10.03
C ILE A 189 18.39 -0.04 10.16
N PHE A 190 17.48 0.30 9.24
CA PHE A 190 16.12 -0.23 9.27
C PHE A 190 16.06 -1.74 9.04
N CYS A 191 16.85 -2.26 8.10
CA CYS A 191 16.99 -3.70 7.87
C CYS A 191 17.58 -4.43 9.08
N LEU A 192 18.53 -3.81 9.82
CA LEU A 192 19.06 -4.37 11.07
C LEU A 192 17.96 -4.51 12.13
N PHE A 193 17.09 -3.51 12.30
CA PHE A 193 15.96 -3.62 13.23
C PHE A 193 14.99 -4.74 12.84
N ILE A 194 14.63 -4.83 11.55
CA ILE A 194 13.74 -5.88 11.04
C ILE A 194 14.37 -7.27 11.26
N ALA A 195 15.65 -7.42 10.96
CA ALA A 195 16.36 -8.68 11.13
C ALA A 195 16.47 -9.08 12.59
N ARG A 196 16.81 -8.13 13.47
CA ARG A 196 16.90 -8.38 14.91
C ARG A 196 15.56 -8.78 15.52
N PHE A 197 14.46 -8.21 15.04
CA PHE A 197 13.11 -8.56 15.48
C PHE A 197 12.69 -9.96 15.01
N ASN A 198 12.95 -10.29 13.75
CA ASN A 198 12.54 -11.57 13.17
C ASN A 198 13.51 -12.72 13.46
N GLY A 199 14.72 -12.43 13.98
CA GLY A 199 15.74 -13.44 14.23
C GLY A 199 16.43 -13.96 12.96
N GLU A 200 16.22 -13.30 11.82
CA GLU A 200 16.74 -13.70 10.51
C GLU A 200 17.57 -12.59 9.89
N TRP A 201 18.78 -12.91 9.41
CA TRP A 201 19.65 -11.96 8.75
C TRP A 201 19.14 -11.57 7.35
N PHE A 202 19.56 -10.40 6.85
CA PHE A 202 19.15 -9.90 5.54
C PHE A 202 20.31 -9.86 4.52
N PRO A 203 20.05 -10.17 3.23
CA PRO A 203 21.02 -9.98 2.16
C PRO A 203 21.24 -8.50 1.82
N VAL A 204 22.37 -8.21 1.19
CA VAL A 204 22.78 -6.87 0.71
C VAL A 204 21.76 -6.21 -0.24
N THR A 205 20.88 -7.01 -0.85
CA THR A 205 19.80 -6.56 -1.74
C THR A 205 18.66 -5.87 -0.99
N HIS A 206 18.45 -6.17 0.31
CA HIS A 206 17.30 -5.66 1.06
C HIS A 206 17.29 -4.13 1.21
N PRO A 207 18.38 -3.43 1.58
CA PRO A 207 18.32 -1.97 1.76
C PRO A 207 17.98 -1.20 0.46
N PRO A 208 18.57 -1.50 -0.71
CA PRO A 208 18.12 -0.90 -1.98
C PRO A 208 16.66 -1.25 -2.32
N ILE A 209 16.25 -2.51 -2.14
CA ILE A 209 14.88 -2.95 -2.40
C ILE A 209 13.86 -2.30 -1.44
N LEU A 210 14.25 -2.03 -0.20
CA LEU A 210 13.47 -1.31 0.79
C LEU A 210 13.19 0.12 0.31
N TYR A 211 14.24 0.81 -0.12
CA TYR A 211 14.12 2.17 -0.66
C TYR A 211 13.28 2.18 -1.94
N PHE A 212 13.50 1.23 -2.86
CA PHE A 212 12.65 1.01 -4.02
C PHE A 212 11.18 0.87 -3.62
N SER A 213 10.87 0.03 -2.62
CA SER A 213 9.50 -0.22 -2.17
C SER A 213 8.82 1.03 -1.62
N GLN A 214 9.58 1.91 -0.97
CA GLN A 214 9.07 3.15 -0.42
C GLN A 214 8.83 4.19 -1.50
N VAL A 215 9.81 4.48 -2.35
CA VAL A 215 9.69 5.51 -3.38
C VAL A 215 8.72 5.08 -4.47
N VAL A 216 8.90 3.89 -5.06
CA VAL A 216 7.99 3.39 -6.09
C VAL A 216 6.61 3.12 -5.50
N GLY A 217 6.54 2.64 -4.26
CA GLY A 217 5.26 2.46 -3.58
C GLY A 217 4.53 3.78 -3.36
N ALA A 218 5.22 4.82 -2.94
CA ALA A 218 4.67 6.17 -2.78
C ALA A 218 4.19 6.76 -4.12
N SER A 219 5.00 6.63 -5.18
CA SER A 219 4.63 7.05 -6.53
C SER A 219 3.37 6.33 -7.02
N ILE A 220 3.31 5.00 -6.89
CA ILE A 220 2.13 4.21 -7.27
C ILE A 220 0.92 4.56 -6.42
N LYS A 221 1.07 4.72 -5.10
CA LYS A 221 -0.04 5.14 -4.22
C LYS A 221 -0.60 6.49 -4.64
N SER A 222 0.25 7.47 -4.94
CA SER A 222 -0.17 8.78 -5.44
C SER A 222 -0.94 8.67 -6.75
N PHE A 223 -0.50 7.80 -7.67
CA PHE A 223 -1.18 7.54 -8.94
C PHE A 223 -2.54 6.86 -8.77
N VAL A 224 -2.60 5.86 -7.89
CA VAL A 224 -3.80 5.06 -7.61
C VAL A 224 -4.86 5.86 -6.86
N LEU A 225 -4.49 6.81 -6.01
CA LEU A 225 -5.43 7.70 -5.32
C LEU A 225 -6.44 8.34 -6.28
N PHE A 226 -5.99 8.72 -7.48
CA PHE A 226 -6.85 9.35 -8.50
C PHE A 226 -7.52 8.36 -9.44
N ARG A 227 -7.33 7.04 -9.27
CA ARG A 227 -7.78 5.99 -10.19
C ARG A 227 -8.36 4.79 -9.43
N LEU A 228 -9.16 5.07 -8.40
CA LEU A 228 -9.76 4.04 -7.54
C LEU A 228 -10.71 3.11 -8.33
N ASP A 229 -11.28 3.60 -9.43
CA ASP A 229 -12.16 2.86 -10.33
C ASP A 229 -11.44 1.79 -11.16
N LYS A 230 -10.11 1.88 -11.32
CA LYS A 230 -9.35 0.88 -12.08
C LYS A 230 -9.04 -0.34 -11.22
N GLN A 231 -9.76 -1.43 -11.47
CA GLN A 231 -9.53 -2.73 -10.83
C GLN A 231 -9.25 -3.80 -11.89
N LYS A 232 -8.14 -4.52 -11.76
CA LYS A 232 -7.81 -5.69 -12.58
C LYS A 232 -7.36 -6.82 -11.66
N TRP A 233 -7.93 -8.01 -11.82
CA TRP A 233 -7.44 -9.21 -11.13
C TRP A 233 -6.23 -9.75 -11.90
N THR A 234 -5.16 -10.09 -11.20
CA THR A 234 -3.89 -10.51 -11.83
C THR A 234 -3.89 -11.94 -12.37
N ARG A 235 -4.91 -12.76 -12.10
CA ARG A 235 -4.93 -14.20 -12.40
C ARG A 235 -6.22 -14.73 -13.11
N GLN A 236 -7.13 -13.85 -13.51
CA GLN A 236 -8.49 -14.10 -14.01
C GLN A 236 -8.45 -13.24 -15.23
N ASN A 237 -8.33 -13.92 -16.37
CA ASN A 237 -8.58 -13.29 -17.63
C ASN A 237 -10.08 -13.00 -17.69
N THR A 238 -10.54 -11.99 -16.97
CA THR A 238 -11.79 -11.33 -17.31
C THR A 238 -11.47 -10.53 -18.57
N ALA A 239 -11.47 -11.22 -19.70
CA ALA A 239 -11.46 -10.62 -21.01
C ALA A 239 -12.79 -9.86 -21.15
N SER A 240 -12.86 -8.66 -20.57
CA SER A 240 -13.87 -7.70 -21.00
C SER A 240 -13.46 -7.32 -22.41
N GLY A 241 -14.11 -7.96 -23.40
CA GLY A 241 -14.03 -7.57 -24.81
C GLY A 241 -14.19 -6.06 -24.93
N GLY A 242 -13.47 -5.47 -25.90
CA GLY A 242 -13.32 -4.03 -26.06
C GLY A 242 -14.66 -3.30 -26.16
N ALA A 243 -15.21 -2.92 -25.00
CA ALA A 243 -16.25 -1.91 -24.93
C ALA A 243 -15.64 -0.61 -25.43
N SER A 244 -16.32 0.06 -26.37
CA SER A 244 -15.89 1.37 -26.85
C SER A 244 -15.73 2.31 -25.65
N VAL A 245 -14.51 2.78 -25.41
CA VAL A 245 -14.25 3.73 -24.31
C VAL A 245 -15.06 4.98 -24.58
N THR A 246 -16.09 5.22 -23.76
CA THR A 246 -17.00 6.35 -23.95
C THR A 246 -16.26 7.68 -23.80
N LEU A 247 -16.78 8.76 -24.39
CA LEU A 247 -16.20 10.10 -24.18
C LEU A 247 -16.09 10.43 -22.69
N PHE A 248 -17.08 10.02 -21.91
CA PHE A 248 -17.11 10.17 -20.47
C PHE A 248 -15.92 9.47 -19.78
N ASP A 249 -15.61 8.22 -20.16
CA ASP A 249 -14.46 7.49 -19.62
C ASP A 249 -13.12 8.15 -19.97
N ARG A 250 -13.02 8.73 -21.18
CA ARG A 250 -11.82 9.49 -21.60
C ARG A 250 -11.66 10.75 -20.77
N LEU A 251 -12.73 11.54 -20.61
CA LEU A 251 -12.74 12.75 -19.79
C LEU A 251 -12.39 12.43 -18.33
N LYS A 252 -13.01 11.42 -17.74
CA LYS A 252 -12.71 10.92 -16.40
C LYS A 252 -11.24 10.51 -16.23
N SER A 253 -10.66 9.86 -17.24
CA SER A 253 -9.25 9.47 -17.23
C SER A 253 -8.32 10.68 -17.35
N ALA A 254 -8.66 11.66 -18.20
CA ALA A 254 -7.90 12.90 -18.37
C ALA A 254 -7.95 13.75 -17.08
N GLU A 255 -9.13 13.92 -16.51
CA GLU A 255 -9.34 14.61 -15.23
C GLU A 255 -8.53 13.95 -14.10
N SER A 256 -8.49 12.62 -14.04
CA SER A 256 -7.66 11.88 -13.08
C SER A 256 -6.16 12.14 -13.27
N ALA A 257 -5.71 12.33 -14.51
CA ALA A 257 -4.33 12.68 -14.82
C ALA A 257 -4.02 14.12 -14.41
N ILE A 258 -4.92 15.06 -14.69
CA ILE A 258 -4.80 16.48 -14.32
C ILE A 258 -4.70 16.62 -12.80
N HIS A 259 -5.62 16.01 -12.04
CA HIS A 259 -5.58 16.09 -10.57
C HIS A 259 -4.29 15.51 -9.98
N HIS A 260 -3.80 14.41 -10.55
CA HIS A 260 -2.54 13.82 -10.12
C HIS A 260 -1.35 14.74 -10.41
N ALA A 261 -1.28 15.30 -11.62
CA ALA A 261 -0.25 16.25 -12.01
C ALA A 261 -0.28 17.52 -11.15
N LEU A 262 -1.46 18.10 -10.92
CA LEU A 262 -1.65 19.25 -10.04
C LEU A 262 -1.18 18.95 -8.62
N THR A 263 -1.49 17.77 -8.08
CA THR A 263 -1.05 17.38 -6.73
C THR A 263 0.47 17.28 -6.64
N LEU A 264 1.13 16.72 -7.66
CA LEU A 264 2.59 16.67 -7.69
C LEU A 264 3.21 18.06 -7.90
N CYS A 265 2.58 18.93 -8.68
CA CYS A 265 2.99 20.31 -8.86
C CYS A 265 2.93 21.08 -7.52
N TRP A 266 1.80 21.00 -6.81
CA TRP A 266 1.64 21.61 -5.49
C TRP A 266 2.64 21.06 -4.47
N LEU A 267 2.90 19.76 -4.47
CA LEU A 267 3.93 19.17 -3.61
C LEU A 267 5.31 19.75 -3.93
N THR A 268 5.65 19.85 -5.22
CA THR A 268 6.94 20.41 -5.68
C THR A 268 7.08 21.88 -5.30
N LEU A 269 6.03 22.68 -5.51
CA LEU A 269 6.00 24.09 -5.12
C LEU A 269 6.12 24.27 -3.61
N ALA A 270 5.46 23.43 -2.81
CA ALA A 270 5.58 23.46 -1.35
C ALA A 270 7.01 23.16 -0.90
N ILE A 271 7.67 22.18 -1.53
CA ILE A 271 9.08 21.86 -1.25
C ILE A 271 9.98 23.05 -1.58
N LEU A 272 9.80 23.68 -2.75
CA LEU A 272 10.55 24.87 -3.14
C LEU A 272 10.33 26.02 -2.17
N PHE A 273 9.08 26.29 -1.78
CA PHE A 273 8.75 27.35 -0.82
C PHE A 273 9.48 27.14 0.51
N VAL A 274 9.43 25.92 1.06
CA VAL A 274 10.12 25.57 2.32
C VAL A 274 11.65 25.58 2.18
N SER A 275 12.18 25.40 0.97
CA SER A 275 13.63 25.42 0.73
C SER A 275 14.19 26.84 0.55
N VAL A 276 13.33 27.82 0.26
CA VAL A 276 13.69 29.23 0.04
C VAL A 276 13.48 30.08 1.29
N VAL A 277 12.48 29.73 2.12
CA VAL A 277 12.26 30.31 3.46
C VAL A 277 13.25 29.75 4.46
#